data_AF-A0A1J4XL08-F1
#
_entry.id   AF-A0A1J4XL08-F1
#
_cell.length_a   1.000
_cell.length_b   1.000
_cell.length_c   1.000
_cell.angle_alpha   90.00
_cell.angle_beta   90.00
_cell.angle_gamma   90.00
#
_symmetry.space_group_name_H-M   'P 1'
#
loop_
_entity.id
_entity.type
_entity.pdbx_description
1 polymer ?
#
loop_
_entity_poly.entity_id
_entity_poly.type
_entity_poly.pdbx_seq_one_letter_code
_entity_poly.pdbx_strand_id
1 'polypeptide(L)'
;MYDLISFVSRGKIRKVVLSNLVKPHTPTELSHIIKTHRSTTSRTILALESKGLVKCITPKEKMGRYYEITALGKKIIGIIKNE
;
A
#
# COMPACT_ATOMS: atom_id res chain seq x y z
N MET A 1 7.65 -13.16 -9.30
CA MET A 1 8.26 -11.97 -8.64
C MET A 1 8.14 -10.72 -9.52
N TYR A 2 8.46 -10.83 -10.83
CA TYR A 2 8.26 -9.75 -11.80
C TYR A 2 6.80 -9.31 -11.98
N ASP A 3 5.82 -10.19 -11.76
CA ASP A 3 4.39 -9.83 -11.84
C ASP A 3 3.99 -8.77 -10.83
N LEU A 4 4.53 -8.84 -9.62
CA LEU A 4 4.26 -7.89 -8.55
C LEU A 4 4.95 -6.55 -8.83
N ILE A 5 6.17 -6.58 -9.39
CA ILE A 5 6.89 -5.38 -9.84
C ILE A 5 6.06 -4.68 -10.92
N SER A 6 5.64 -5.42 -11.95
CA SER A 6 4.79 -4.92 -13.02
C SER A 6 3.43 -4.41 -12.51
N PHE A 7 2.84 -5.08 -11.51
CA PHE A 7 1.58 -4.67 -10.90
C PHE A 7 1.67 -3.32 -10.17
N VAL A 8 2.76 -3.11 -9.41
CA VAL A 8 3.01 -1.85 -8.68
C VAL A 8 3.47 -0.75 -9.63
N SER A 9 4.35 -1.06 -10.59
CA SER A 9 4.92 -0.11 -11.54
C SER A 9 3.86 0.49 -12.47
N ARG A 10 2.93 -0.32 -12.99
CA ARG A 10 1.82 0.16 -13.85
C ARG A 10 0.84 1.09 -13.15
N GLY A 11 0.80 1.11 -11.82
CA GLY A 11 -0.16 1.90 -11.06
C GLY A 11 0.50 3.02 -10.26
N LYS A 12 0.42 4.27 -10.75
CA LYS A 12 0.96 5.45 -10.04
C LYS A 12 0.45 5.53 -8.59
N ILE A 13 -0.84 5.30 -8.37
CA ILE A 13 -1.45 5.28 -7.03
C ILE A 13 -0.92 4.11 -6.18
N ARG A 14 -0.74 2.91 -6.77
CA ARG A 14 -0.20 1.74 -6.05
C ARG A 14 1.22 2.00 -5.55
N LYS A 15 2.08 2.55 -6.42
CA LYS A 15 3.47 2.92 -6.06
C LYS A 15 3.49 3.94 -4.93
N VAL A 16 2.63 4.97 -4.99
CA VAL A 16 2.56 6.01 -3.96
C VAL A 16 2.00 5.46 -2.64
N VAL A 17 0.92 4.67 -2.68
CA VAL A 17 0.33 4.02 -1.49
C VAL A 17 1.37 3.13 -0.80
N LEU A 18 2.04 2.26 -1.57
CA LEU A 18 3.07 1.38 -1.05
C LEU A 18 4.26 2.17 -0.45
N SER A 19 4.63 3.30 -1.07
CA SER A 19 5.73 4.16 -0.58
C SER A 19 5.42 4.85 0.74
N ASN A 20 4.17 5.21 0.97
CA ASN A 20 3.76 5.89 2.19
C ASN A 20 3.51 4.89 3.33
N LEU A 21 3.07 3.66 3.02
CA LEU A 21 2.86 2.58 4.01
C LEU A 21 4.16 2.02 4.62
N VAL A 22 5.32 2.61 4.31
CA VAL A 22 6.55 2.42 5.09
C VAL A 22 6.32 2.82 6.55
N LYS A 23 5.48 3.84 6.79
CA LYS A 23 4.91 4.12 8.10
C LYS A 23 3.46 3.59 8.15
N PRO A 24 3.02 3.01 9.27
CA PRO A 24 1.66 2.54 9.38
C PRO A 24 0.66 3.69 9.22
N HIS A 25 -0.31 3.53 8.33
CA HIS A 25 -1.36 4.52 8.09
C HIS A 25 -2.73 3.86 7.92
N THR A 26 -3.77 4.59 8.27
CA THR A 26 -5.14 4.22 7.93
C THR A 26 -5.45 4.60 6.47
N PRO A 27 -6.46 3.98 5.83
CA PRO A 27 -6.90 4.38 4.49
C PRO A 27 -7.32 5.86 4.42
N THR A 28 -7.88 6.40 5.50
CA THR A 28 -8.30 7.80 5.60
C THR A 28 -7.11 8.74 5.62
N GLU A 29 -6.16 8.53 6.54
CA GLU A 29 -4.92 9.33 6.61
C GLU A 29 -4.17 9.28 5.29
N LEU A 30 -4.02 8.07 4.74
CA LEU A 30 -3.31 7.87 3.50
C LEU A 30 -3.97 8.61 2.35
N SER A 31 -5.30 8.60 2.26
CA SER A 31 -6.05 9.32 1.22
C SER A 31 -5.80 10.83 1.25
N HIS A 32 -5.65 11.42 2.44
CA HIS A 32 -5.32 12.83 2.60
C HIS A 32 -3.87 13.13 2.20
N ILE A 33 -2.92 12.28 2.60
CA ILE A 33 -1.50 12.42 2.25
C ILE A 33 -1.31 12.37 0.73
N ILE A 34 -1.91 11.38 0.08
CA ILE A 34 -1.75 11.16 -1.36
C ILE A 34 -2.72 11.99 -2.20
N LYS A 35 -3.60 12.77 -1.56
CA LYS A 35 -4.66 13.59 -2.18
C LYS A 35 -5.52 12.80 -3.16
N THR A 36 -5.99 11.61 -2.76
CA THR A 36 -6.92 10.78 -3.57
C THR A 36 -8.21 10.53 -2.82
N HIS A 37 -9.23 10.06 -3.53
CA HIS A 37 -10.49 9.65 -2.91
C HIS A 37 -10.28 8.44 -1.98
N ARG A 38 -10.88 8.47 -0.77
CA ARG A 38 -10.81 7.35 0.21
C ARG A 38 -11.13 6.00 -0.40
N SER A 39 -12.17 5.91 -1.24
CA SER A 39 -12.54 4.65 -1.91
C SER A 39 -11.46 4.13 -2.86
N THR A 40 -10.69 5.01 -3.50
CA THR A 40 -9.58 4.61 -4.37
C THR A 40 -8.39 4.14 -3.54
N THR A 41 -8.08 4.85 -2.44
CA THR A 41 -7.05 4.44 -1.49
C THR A 41 -7.38 3.08 -0.87
N SER A 42 -8.59 2.90 -0.36
CA SER A 42 -9.05 1.65 0.28
C SER A 42 -8.98 0.46 -0.68
N ARG A 43 -9.52 0.59 -1.90
CA ARG A 43 -9.40 -0.45 -2.94
C ARG A 43 -7.94 -0.78 -3.28
N THR A 44 -7.08 0.24 -3.31
CA THR A 44 -5.65 0.05 -3.58
C THR A 44 -4.95 -0.71 -2.46
N ILE A 45 -5.23 -0.36 -1.20
CA ILE A 45 -4.70 -1.06 -0.03
C ILE A 45 -5.12 -2.52 -0.05
N LEU A 46 -6.40 -2.82 -0.24
CA LEU A 46 -6.91 -4.19 -0.32
C LEU A 46 -6.27 -4.98 -1.48
N ALA A 47 -6.05 -4.35 -2.63
CA ALA A 47 -5.39 -5.00 -3.76
C ALA A 47 -3.90 -5.31 -3.47
N LEU A 48 -3.21 -4.43 -2.74
CA LEU A 48 -1.85 -4.67 -2.27
C LEU A 48 -1.81 -5.75 -1.18
N GLU A 49 -2.80 -5.78 -0.29
CA GLU A 49 -2.93 -6.76 0.79
C GLU A 49 -3.20 -8.15 0.24
N SER A 50 -4.10 -8.28 -0.73
CA SER A 50 -4.37 -9.51 -1.47
C SER A 50 -3.12 -10.09 -2.16
N LYS A 51 -2.14 -9.23 -2.50
CA LYS A 51 -0.86 -9.63 -3.07
C LYS A 51 0.25 -9.81 -2.03
N GLY A 52 -0.05 -9.67 -0.74
CA GLY A 52 0.90 -9.80 0.37
C GLY A 52 1.93 -8.67 0.47
N LEU A 53 1.69 -7.52 -0.17
CA LEU A 53 2.60 -6.37 -0.18
C LEU A 53 2.40 -5.45 1.03
N VAL A 54 1.19 -5.46 1.58
CA VAL A 54 0.81 -4.73 2.81
C VAL A 54 0.01 -5.66 3.71
N LYS A 55 -0.10 -5.34 4.99
CA LYS A 55 -0.90 -6.09 5.96
C LYS A 55 -1.62 -5.15 6.92
N CYS A 56 -2.84 -5.51 7.33
CA CYS A 56 -3.50 -4.87 8.45
C CYS A 56 -2.82 -5.24 9.78
N ILE A 57 -2.35 -4.25 10.55
CA ILE A 57 -1.71 -4.45 11.85
C ILE A 57 -2.69 -4.32 13.03
N THR A 58 -3.84 -3.70 12.81
CA THR A 58 -4.92 -3.57 13.82
C THR A 58 -6.21 -4.28 13.39
N PRO A 59 -6.19 -5.61 13.13
CA PRO A 59 -7.37 -6.33 12.66
C PRO A 59 -8.51 -6.40 13.68
N LYS A 60 -8.20 -6.24 14.97
CA LYS A 60 -9.17 -6.23 16.07
C LYS A 60 -10.03 -4.96 16.09
N GLU A 61 -9.56 -3.88 15.46
CA GLU A 61 -10.28 -2.62 15.40
C GLU A 61 -11.36 -2.64 14.32
N LYS A 62 -12.57 -2.21 14.69
CA LYS A 62 -13.71 -2.11 13.77
C LYS A 62 -13.60 -0.89 12.85
N MET A 63 -12.93 0.17 13.29
CA MET A 63 -12.72 1.42 12.55
C MET A 63 -11.27 1.87 12.68
N GLY A 64 -10.74 2.59 11.70
CA GLY A 64 -9.37 3.11 11.77
C GLY A 64 -8.29 2.03 11.67
N ARG A 65 -8.52 0.98 10.86
CA ARG A 65 -7.52 -0.07 10.64
C ARG A 65 -6.23 0.51 10.05
N TYR A 66 -5.12 0.23 10.71
CA TYR A 66 -3.79 0.60 10.26
C TYR A 66 -3.22 -0.50 9.37
N TYR A 67 -2.60 -0.06 8.28
CA TYR A 67 -1.91 -0.94 7.35
C TYR A 67 -0.42 -0.60 7.35
N GLU A 68 0.41 -1.62 7.21
CA GLU A 68 1.86 -1.54 7.15
C GLU A 68 2.37 -2.28 5.90
N ILE A 69 3.47 -1.80 5.32
CA ILE A 69 4.20 -2.51 4.25
C ILE A 69 4.87 -3.79 4.77
N THR A 70 4.73 -4.90 4.04
CA THR A 70 5.41 -6.16 4.38
C THR A 70 6.87 -6.17 3.92
N ALA A 71 7.65 -7.16 4.34
CA ALA A 71 9.01 -7.37 3.83
C ALA A 71 9.03 -7.53 2.29
N LEU A 72 8.01 -8.20 1.73
CA LEU A 72 7.85 -8.34 0.28
C LEU A 72 7.59 -6.99 -0.38
N GLY A 73 6.69 -6.18 0.18
CA GLY A 73 6.43 -4.82 -0.29
C GLY A 73 7.69 -3.95 -0.28
N LYS A 74 8.47 -3.99 0.80
CA LYS A 74 9.75 -3.26 0.92
C LYS A 74 10.76 -3.69 -0.15
N LYS A 75 10.87 -4.99 -0.43
CA LYS A 75 11.76 -5.50 -1.49
C LYS A 75 11.36 -4.96 -2.86
N ILE A 76 10.07 -5.00 -3.19
CA ILE A 76 9.57 -4.54 -4.49
C ILE A 76 9.73 -3.04 -4.66
N ILE A 77 9.46 -2.26 -3.61
CA ILE A 77 9.60 -0.81 -3.71
C ILE A 77 11.06 -0.38 -3.84
N GLY A 78 11.99 -1.12 -3.23
CA GLY A 78 13.43 -0.93 -3.42
C GLY A 78 13.84 -1.15 -4.87
N ILE A 79 13.32 -2.21 -5.51
CA ILE A 79 13.58 -2.49 -6.92
C ILE A 79 13.05 -1.36 -7.82
N ILE A 80 11.81 -0.90 -7.59
CA ILE A 80 11.13 0.13 -8.41
C ILE A 80 11.68 1.56 -8.18
N LYS A 81 12.39 1.81 -7.07
CA LYS A 81 13.00 3.12 -6.78
C LYS A 81 14.41 3.26 -7.34
N ASN A 82 15.08 2.15 -7.63
CA ASN A 82 16.43 2.11 -8.21
C ASN A 82 16.42 2.06 -9.74
N GLU A 83 15.27 2.36 -10.36
CA GLU A 83 15.01 2.41 -11.80
C GLU A 83 14.54 3.82 -12.15
#